data_AF-A0A7X3Y9R5-F1
#
_entry.id   AF-A0A7X3Y9R5-F1
#
_cell.length_a   1.000
_cell.length_b   1.000
_cell.length_c   1.000
_cell.angle_alpha   90.00
_cell.angle_beta   90.00
_cell.angle_gamma   90.00
#
_symmetry.space_group_name_H-M   'P 1'
#
loop_
_entity.id
_entity.type
_entity.pdbx_description
1 polymer ?
#
loop_
_entity_poly.entity_id
_entity_poly.type
_entity_poly.pdbx_seq_one_letter_code
_entity_poly.pdbx_strand_id
1 'polypeptide(L)' 'IYTYSVMRRSDPQYAIGYVRLDEGITLMTNFVDCDFDRLAVGMKVKVVFVEAEGGQKVPCFTPA' A
#
# COMPACT_ATOMS: atom_id res chain seq x y z
N ILE A 1 2.19 2.21 -8.11
CA ILE A 1 2.41 3.22 -7.04
C ILE A 1 2.49 4.60 -7.69
N TYR A 2 1.61 5.51 -7.34
CA TYR A 2 1.66 6.90 -7.79
C TYR A 2 2.59 7.73 -6.90
N THR A 3 2.40 7.68 -5.59
CA THR A 3 3.30 8.27 -4.57
C THR A 3 3.25 7.42 -3.31
N TYR A 4 4.27 7.51 -2.45
CA TYR A 4 4.27 6.84 -1.15
C TYR A 4 5.17 7.55 -0.13
N SER A 5 4.95 7.26 1.14
CA SER A 5 5.81 7.64 2.26
C SER A 5 5.94 6.45 3.21
N VAL A 6 7.15 6.23 3.72
CA VAL A 6 7.43 5.20 4.73
C VAL A 6 7.53 5.87 6.10
N MET A 7 6.63 5.49 7.01
CA MET A 7 6.61 6.00 8.38
C MET A 7 7.63 5.24 9.23
N ARG A 8 8.92 5.53 9.04
CA ARG A 8 10.02 4.78 9.71
C ARG A 8 10.06 4.93 11.24
N ARG A 9 9.40 5.95 11.78
CA ARG A 9 9.35 6.21 13.23
C ARG A 9 8.12 5.62 13.92
N SER A 10 7.19 5.02 13.18
CA SER A 10 6.03 4.36 13.80
C SER A 10 6.38 2.95 14.26
N ASP A 11 5.60 2.46 15.22
CA ASP A 11 5.64 1.06 15.67
C ASP A 11 4.22 0.47 15.59
N PRO A 12 3.94 -0.45 14.65
CA PRO A 12 4.85 -0.96 13.62
C PRO A 12 5.15 0.08 12.52
N GLN A 13 6.26 -0.09 11.80
CA GLN A 13 6.53 0.68 10.59
C GLN A 13 5.50 0.33 9.51
N TYR A 14 5.01 1.34 8.79
CA TYR A 14 4.12 1.13 7.66
C TYR A 14 4.45 2.09 6.52
N ALA A 15 4.04 1.70 5.31
CA ALA A 15 4.08 2.56 4.14
C ALA A 15 2.67 2.91 3.70
N ILE A 16 2.39 4.19 3.52
CA ILE A 16 1.12 4.72 3.03
C ILE A 16 1.37 5.48 1.74
N GLY A 17 0.42 5.43 0.81
CA GLY A 17 0.53 6.21 -0.41
C GLY A 17 -0.70 6.13 -1.28
N TYR A 18 -0.50 6.57 -2.52
CA TYR A 18 -1.53 6.59 -3.54
C TYR A 18 -1.21 5.56 -4.62
N VAL A 19 -2.21 4.76 -5.00
CA VAL A 19 -2.16 3.86 -6.14
C VAL A 19 -3.11 4.37 -7.19
N ARG A 20 -2.59 4.65 -8.39
CA ARG A 20 -3.41 4.87 -9.58
C ARG A 20 -3.68 3.53 -10.23
N LEU A 21 -4.96 3.17 -10.33
CA LEU A 21 -5.42 1.97 -11.02
C LEU A 21 -5.40 2.19 -12.54
N ASP A 22 -5.42 1.10 -13.30
CA ASP A 22 -5.38 1.15 -14.76
C ASP A 22 -6.67 1.79 -15.33
N GLU A 23 -7.79 1.73 -14.59
CA GLU A 23 -9.05 2.43 -14.88
C GLU A 23 -8.97 3.96 -14.69
N GLY A 24 -7.86 4.48 -14.14
CA GLY A 24 -7.60 5.90 -13.98
C GLY A 24 -7.95 6.49 -12.61
N ILE A 25 -8.58 5.72 -11.72
CA ILE A 25 -8.92 6.12 -10.34
C ILE A 25 -7.66 6.07 -9.46
N THR A 26 -7.54 6.99 -8.51
CA THR A 26 -6.46 7.01 -7.52
C THR A 26 -6.99 6.75 -6.12
N LEU A 27 -6.42 5.75 -5.43
CA LEU A 27 -6.82 5.33 -4.09
C LEU A 27 -5.69 5.60 -3.09
N MET A 28 -6.04 6.12 -1.91
CA MET A 28 -5.12 6.13 -0.77
C MET A 28 -5.14 4.76 -0.09
N THR A 29 -3.97 4.20 0.19
CA THR A 29 -3.87 2.82 0.70
C THR A 29 -2.54 2.61 1.44
N ASN A 30 -2.47 1.51 2.20
CA ASN A 30 -1.24 1.02 2.78
C ASN A 30 -0.58 -0.02 1.87
N PHE A 31 0.74 -0.02 1.85
CA PHE A 31 1.54 -1.08 1.23
C PHE A 31 1.91 -2.11 2.29
N VAL A 32 1.58 -3.37 2.02
CA VAL A 32 1.75 -4.50 2.95
C VAL A 32 2.57 -5.61 2.29
N ASP A 33 3.06 -6.55 3.11
CA ASP A 33 3.80 -7.75 2.67
C ASP A 33 4.99 -7.44 1.74
N CYS A 34 5.71 -6.34 2.01
CA CYS A 34 6.84 -5.94 1.19
C CYS A 34 7.95 -5.26 1.97
N ASP A 35 9.14 -5.30 1.37
CA ASP A 35 10.29 -4.54 1.82
C ASP A 35 10.11 -3.06 1.44
N PHE A 36 9.98 -2.19 2.44
CA PHE A 36 9.76 -0.76 2.25
C PHE A 36 10.90 -0.05 1.54
N ASP A 37 12.13 -0.58 1.61
CA ASP A 37 13.31 0.01 0.95
C ASP A 37 13.31 -0.26 -0.56
N ARG A 38 12.48 -1.21 -1.02
CA ARG A 38 12.34 -1.56 -2.43
C ARG A 38 11.18 -0.86 -3.12
N LEU A 39 10.31 -0.17 -2.38
CA LEU A 39 9.18 0.55 -2.96
C LEU A 39 9.66 1.67 -3.89
N ALA A 40 9.00 1.83 -5.03
CA ALA A 40 9.33 2.87 -6.00
C ALA A 40 8.06 3.44 -6.64
N VAL A 41 8.10 4.74 -6.95
CA VAL A 41 7.07 5.37 -7.80
C VAL A 41 7.09 4.70 -9.18
N GLY A 42 5.91 4.40 -9.72
CA GLY A 42 5.75 3.65 -10.97
C GLY A 42 5.71 2.13 -10.81
N MET A 43 6.06 1.58 -9.64
CA MET A 43 6.01 0.13 -9.39
C MET A 43 4.59 -0.43 -9.55
N LYS A 44 4.46 -1.57 -10.24
CA LYS A 44 3.19 -2.30 -10.37
C LYS A 44 2.86 -2.99 -9.04
N VAL A 45 1.58 -2.98 -8.69
CA VAL A 45 1.05 -3.51 -7.43
C VAL A 45 -0.22 -4.32 -7.70
N LYS A 46 -0.57 -5.20 -6.78
CA LYS A 46 -1.81 -5.97 -6.77
C LYS A 46 -2.57 -5.73 -5.48
N VAL A 47 -3.89 -5.78 -5.56
CA VAL A 47 -4.76 -5.62 -4.38
C VAL A 47 -4.65 -6.87 -3.50
N VAL A 48 -4.61 -6.67 -2.20
CA VAL A 48 -4.73 -7.70 -1.17
C VAL A 48 -5.75 -7.24 -0.14
N PHE A 49 -6.51 -8.17 0.42
CA PHE A 49 -7.52 -7.86 1.42
C PHE A 49 -7.02 -8.31 2.78
N VAL A 50 -6.72 -7.34 3.65
CA VAL A 50 -6.20 -7.58 4.99
C VAL A 50 -7.33 -7.40 5.99
N GLU A 51 -7.35 -8.21 7.04
CA GLU A 51 -8.32 -8.06 8.12
C GLU A 51 -7.95 -6.85 8.99
N ALA A 52 -8.86 -5.89 9.09
CA ALA A 52 -8.78 -4.79 10.04
C ALA A 52 -9.27 -5.23 11.42
N GLU A 53 -9.02 -4.41 12.44
CA GLU A 53 -9.63 -4.58 13.76
C GLU A 53 -11.16 -4.61 13.62
N GLY A 54 -11.78 -5.72 14.04
CA GLY A 54 -13.21 -5.99 13.83
C GLY A 54 -13.54 -6.96 12.69
N GLY A 55 -12.53 -7.51 12.00
CA GLY A 55 -12.70 -8.59 11.02
C GLY A 55 -13.16 -8.13 9.63
N GLN A 56 -13.35 -6.83 9.43
CA GLN A 56 -13.63 -6.28 8.11
C GLN A 56 -12.39 -6.38 7.23
N LYS A 57 -12.55 -6.91 6.02
CA LYS A 57 -11.47 -6.95 5.03
C LYS A 57 -11.32 -5.60 4.33
N VAL A 58 -10.16 -4.97 4.51
CA VAL A 58 -9.83 -3.69 3.89
C VAL A 58 -8.87 -3.90 2.70
N PRO A 59 -9.06 -3.16 1.59
CA PRO A 59 -8.17 -3.25 0.44
C PRO A 59 -6.84 -2.53 0.73
N CYS A 60 -5.77 -3.30 0.74
CA CYS A 60 -4.39 -2.84 0.73
C CYS A 60 -3.72 -3.24 -0.59
N PHE A 61 -2.47 -2.81 -0.81
CA PHE A 61 -1.71 -3.18 -2.00
C PHE A 61 -0.35 -3.76 -1.62
N THR A 62 0.14 -4.69 -2.43
CA THR A 62 1.50 -5.22 -2.34
C THR A 62 2.17 -5.15 -3.73
N PRO A 63 3.50 -5.00 -3.83
CA PRO A 63 4.21 -5.14 -5.09
C PRO A 63 3.80 -6.40 -5.85
N ALA A 64 3.65 -6.27 -7.18
CA ALA A 64 3.17 -7.35 -8.04
C ALA A 64 4.12 -8.56 -8.03
#